data_AF-A0A2V4VEN4-F1
#
_entry.id   AF-A0A2V4VEN4-F1
#
_cell.length_a   1.000
_cell.length_b   1.000
_cell.length_c   1.000
_cell.angle_alpha   90.00
_cell.angle_beta   90.00
_cell.angle_gamma   90.00
#
_symmetry.space_group_name_H-M   'P 1'
#
loop_
_entity.id
_entity.type
_entity.pdbx_description
1 polymer ?
#
loop_
_entity_poly.entity_id
_entity_poly.type
_entity_poly.pdbx_seq_one_letter_code
_entity_poly.pdbx_strand_id
1 'polypeptide(L)' 'MKIICKDNFNRESENDNLICENVSEYYGNMIVDILNEKLSGDHSSDYYELVDNDYELYRWEP' A
#
# COMPACT_ATOMS: atom_id res chain seq x y z
N MET A 1 6.44 0.27 11.14
CA MET A 1 5.96 0.54 9.78
C MET A 1 4.75 -0.31 9.48
N LYS A 2 3.93 0.16 8.54
CA LYS A 2 2.73 -0.49 8.03
C LYS A 2 2.85 -0.61 6.51
N ILE A 3 2.42 -1.72 5.95
CA ILE A 3 2.31 -1.90 4.50
C ILE A 3 0.85 -1.71 4.13
N ILE A 4 0.59 -0.83 3.18
CA ILE A 4 -0.74 -0.56 2.63
C ILE A 4 -0.76 -0.87 1.14
N CYS A 5 -1.95 -1.14 0.62
CA CYS A 5 -2.24 -1.18 -0.81
C CYS A 5 -3.23 -0.06 -1.13
N LYS A 6 -2.87 0.81 -2.07
CA LYS A 6 -3.67 1.93 -2.55
C LYS A 6 -3.87 1.85 -4.06
N ASP A 7 -4.76 2.68 -4.59
CA ASP A 7 -5.01 2.72 -6.02
C ASP A 7 -3.84 3.30 -6.82
N ASN A 8 -3.29 2.50 -7.72
CA ASN A 8 -2.20 2.88 -8.62
C ASN A 8 -2.63 3.90 -9.69
N PHE A 9 -3.93 4.02 -9.97
CA PHE A 9 -4.46 5.01 -10.91
C PHE A 9 -4.81 6.36 -10.26
N ASN A 10 -4.50 6.51 -8.96
CA ASN A 10 -4.73 7.74 -8.19
C ASN A 10 -6.20 8.21 -8.24
N ARG A 11 -7.15 7.27 -8.18
CA ARG A 11 -8.58 7.55 -8.07
C ARG A 11 -8.92 7.85 -6.61
N GLU A 12 -9.55 9.00 -6.39
CA GLU A 12 -9.98 9.43 -5.04
C GLU A 12 -11.19 8.63 -4.51
N SER A 13 -11.75 7.71 -5.29
CA SER A 13 -12.91 6.89 -4.91
C SER A 13 -12.56 5.52 -4.32
N GLU A 14 -11.27 5.24 -4.10
CA GLU A 14 -10.79 3.92 -3.69
C GLU A 14 -10.20 3.97 -2.29
N ASN A 15 -10.49 2.97 -1.48
CA ASN A 15 -9.99 2.88 -0.10
C ASN A 15 -8.56 2.35 -0.05
N ASP A 16 -7.80 2.78 0.95
CA ASP A 16 -6.57 2.08 1.33
C ASP A 16 -6.88 0.76 2.03
N ASN A 17 -6.10 -0.25 1.69
CA ASN A 17 -6.16 -1.57 2.30
C ASN A 17 -4.91 -1.82 3.17
N LEU A 18 -5.13 -2.17 4.43
CA LEU A 18 -4.05 -2.62 5.32
C LEU A 18 -3.61 -4.02 4.91
N ILE A 19 -2.33 -4.19 4.59
CA ILE A 19 -1.75 -5.48 4.24
C ILE A 19 -1.02 -6.09 5.44
N CYS A 20 -0.21 -5.29 6.13
CA CYS A 20 0.58 -5.73 7.27
C CYS A 20 0.91 -4.55 8.19
N GLU A 21 1.01 -4.79 9.49
CA GLU A 21 1.39 -3.78 10.48
C GLU A 21 2.51 -4.29 11.39
N ASN A 22 3.15 -3.36 12.12
CA ASN A 22 4.26 -3.66 13.03
C ASN A 22 5.46 -4.34 12.32
N VAL A 23 5.71 -3.96 11.08
CA VAL A 23 6.84 -4.43 10.30
C VAL A 23 8.05 -3.55 10.56
N SER A 24 9.25 -4.15 10.63
CA SER A 24 10.50 -3.40 10.60
C SER A 24 10.63 -2.66 9.27
N GLU A 25 11.26 -1.49 9.27
CA GLU A 25 11.50 -0.73 8.04
C GLU A 25 12.27 -1.52 6.98
N TYR A 26 13.34 -2.21 7.36
CA TYR A 26 14.16 -2.99 6.44
C TYR A 26 13.37 -4.08 5.70
N TYR A 27 12.71 -4.98 6.45
CA TYR A 27 11.89 -6.03 5.84
C TYR A 27 10.64 -5.48 5.16
N GLY A 28 10.07 -4.37 5.66
CA GLY A 28 8.92 -3.71 5.05
C GLY A 28 9.22 -3.24 3.63
N ASN A 29 10.35 -2.56 3.43
CA ASN A 29 10.79 -2.12 2.11
C ASN A 29 11.02 -3.31 1.17
N MET A 30 11.73 -4.35 1.64
CA MET A 30 11.94 -5.56 0.86
C MET A 30 10.62 -6.23 0.42
N ILE A 31 9.62 -6.28 1.30
CA ILE A 31 8.30 -6.86 0.98
C ILE A 31 7.58 -5.97 -0.06
N VAL A 32 7.58 -4.65 0.13
CA VAL A 32 6.95 -3.71 -0.80
C VAL A 32 7.55 -3.81 -2.20
N ASP A 33 8.88 -3.90 -2.31
CA ASP A 33 9.56 -4.08 -3.60
C ASP A 33 9.09 -5.35 -4.32
N ILE A 34 9.03 -6.49 -3.59
CA ILE A 34 8.58 -7.77 -4.14
C ILE A 34 7.10 -7.72 -4.56
N LEU A 35 6.24 -7.07 -3.75
CA LEU A 35 4.81 -6.95 -4.06
C LEU A 35 4.59 -6.09 -5.31
N ASN A 36 5.27 -4.95 -5.41
CA ASN A 36 5.15 -4.08 -6.59
C ASN A 36 5.73 -4.74 -7.85
N GLU A 37 6.85 -5.46 -7.75
CA GLU A 37 7.42 -6.19 -8.89
C GLU A 37 6.46 -7.26 -9.44
N LYS A 38 5.73 -7.94 -8.56
CA LYS A 38 4.91 -9.11 -8.94
C LYS A 38 3.44 -8.81 -9.20
N LEU A 39 2.87 -7.83 -8.50
CA LEU A 39 1.43 -7.61 -8.42
C LEU A 39 1.02 -6.18 -8.83
N SER A 40 1.97 -5.27 -9.02
CA SER A 40 1.71 -3.91 -9.52
C SER A 40 2.13 -3.74 -10.99
N GLY A 41 2.00 -2.53 -11.51
CA GLY A 41 2.38 -2.14 -12.88
C GLY A 41 1.26 -1.39 -13.62
N ASP A 42 1.51 -1.03 -14.88
CA ASP A 42 0.66 -0.14 -15.70
C ASP A 42 -0.79 -0.60 -15.92
N HIS A 43 -1.07 -1.88 -15.64
CA HIS A 43 -2.39 -2.49 -15.81
C HIS A 43 -2.99 -3.01 -14.50
N SER A 44 -2.31 -2.81 -13.38
CA SER A 44 -2.80 -3.17 -12.05
C SER A 44 -3.31 -1.93 -11.32
N SER A 45 -4.45 -2.05 -10.67
CA SER A 45 -4.95 -1.03 -9.72
C SER A 45 -4.17 -1.02 -8.41
N ASP A 46 -3.36 -2.03 -8.15
CA ASP A 46 -2.74 -2.21 -6.84
C ASP A 46 -1.37 -1.55 -6.82
N TYR A 47 -1.13 -0.70 -5.83
CA TYR A 47 0.18 -0.13 -5.52
C TYR A 47 0.46 -0.29 -4.03
N TYR A 48 1.60 -0.90 -3.72
CA TYR A 48 1.99 -1.20 -2.34
C TYR A 48 2.96 -0.15 -1.83
N GLU A 49 2.76 0.31 -0.61
CA GLU A 49 3.59 1.34 0.02
C GLU A 49 3.88 1.00 1.48
N LEU A 50 5.10 1.34 1.93
CA LEU A 50 5.47 1.30 3.33
C LEU A 50 5.25 2.68 3.95
N VAL A 51 4.40 2.75 4.96
CA VAL A 51 4.03 3.98 5.66
C VAL A 51 4.31 3.87 7.16
N ASP A 52 4.33 5.00 7.84
CA ASP A 52 4.48 5.03 9.30
C ASP A 52 3.27 4.36 10.00
N ASN A 53 3.49 3.92 11.24
CA ASN A 53 2.45 3.20 11.99
C ASN A 53 1.20 4.07 12.28
N ASP A 54 1.41 5.37 12.43
CA ASP A 54 0.38 6.39 12.69
C ASP A 54 -0.35 6.85 11.43
N TYR A 55 0.07 6.39 10.24
CA TYR A 55 -0.66 6.65 9.00
C TYR A 55 -2.11 6.16 9.10
N GLU A 56 -3.04 7.09 8.93
CA GLU A 56 -4.47 6.83 8.86
C GLU A 56 -4.83 6.37 7.43
N LEU A 57 -5.44 5.19 7.34
CA LEU A 57 -5.87 4.63 6.05
C LEU A 57 -6.96 5.52 5.44
N TYR A 58 -6.79 5.91 4.19
CA TYR A 58 -7.83 6.60 3.47
C TYR A 58 -9.08 5.73 3.34
N ARG A 59 -10.22 6.30 3.72
CA ARG A 59 -11.54 5.71 3.57
C ARG A 59 -12.39 6.65 2.73
N TRP A 60 -12.84 6.17 1.58
CA TRP A 60 -13.77 6.89 0.74
C TRP A 60 -15.18 6.76 1.31
N GLU A 61 -15.87 7.91 1.42
CA GLU A 61 -17.28 7.99 1.80
C GLU A 61 -18.09 8.66 0.66
N PRO A 62 -19.19 8.05 0.20
CA PRO A 62 -20.05 8.57 -0.87
C PRO A 62 -20.96 9.75 -0.48
#